data_AF-A0A2U3EEC8-F1
#
_entry.id   AF-A0A2U3EEC8-F1
#
_cell.length_a   1.000
_cell.length_b   1.000
_cell.length_c   1.000
_cell.angle_alpha   90.00
_cell.angle_beta   90.00
_cell.angle_gamma   90.00
#
_symmetry.space_group_name_H-M   'P 1'
#
loop_
_entity.id
_entity.type
_entity.pdbx_description
1 polymer ?
#
loop_
_entity_poly.entity_id
_entity_poly.type
_entity_poly.pdbx_seq_one_letter_code
_entity_poly.pdbx_strand_id
1 'polypeptide(L)'
;MGADVPGTLQDGVAEGVRSKPLRRGLALHSASSTNVLRLRTNGANAEHVRRTFASRLPRTRPDCSATSHDTRRSATRHDPVLLPVLDRERAQSPASRLPQSRHPRTLPQRTLLHNTQVLGPRLQLPLDAQLASQRHESWTLADRCRRLPRIAADAHRRPAAMDFNSSSPFPEGVISFLDTDLYKLTMQCAVFKFFKNIEVTYAFTNRTPDKRLSRAGFKWLDEQIRKLGNISLLNDEYLFLKTHCPYLTPDYLEYLKEFRLRPRDQVAVTFAPLGEDTGADSDIGDIDIRIRGTWSDTILYEIPILALTSEAYFRFMDTDWSYDGQEEQAFAKGLKLLEAGCITSEFGTRRRRDYHTQALVFRGLVKASKEAAAKGFPGKLSGTSNVHLAMRFGIPPVGTVAHEWFMGTAAIIGDYKNATEEALRHWVSCFGSNLAIALTDTFGTREFLHAFGQPIRPVEGGVSADAFQRPDGSMKTYAELFTGVRQDSGDPAEYVKMMREYYDSQGVKDKKVIVFSDSLNIERCLEYKQVSDEYGFQPTFGVGTYLTNDFVHLSTGTKSVPLNIVIKLSSAAGRPAIKISDNIGKNTGDKEVVEKVKRELGYVEREWKEGDETARWGKEDAA
;
A
#
# COMPACT_ATOMS: atom_id res chain seq x y z
N MET A 1 38.18 13.79 -49.46
CA MET A 1 39.40 13.04 -49.81
C MET A 1 40.30 13.17 -48.60
N GLY A 2 40.51 12.12 -47.82
CA GLY A 2 41.46 11.04 -48.14
C GLY A 2 42.75 11.34 -47.37
N ALA A 3 43.10 10.41 -46.47
CA ALA A 3 44.09 10.50 -45.40
C ALA A 3 45.56 10.63 -45.89
N ASP A 4 46.49 10.93 -44.95
CA ASP A 4 47.73 10.15 -44.71
C ASP A 4 48.71 10.87 -43.73
N VAL A 5 48.92 10.38 -42.49
CA VAL A 5 50.02 9.53 -41.89
C VAL A 5 51.33 10.31 -41.47
N PRO A 6 52.35 9.76 -40.76
CA PRO A 6 52.75 10.20 -39.40
C PRO A 6 54.28 10.51 -39.20
N GLY A 7 54.69 10.86 -37.96
CA GLY A 7 55.96 10.38 -37.36
C GLY A 7 57.00 11.40 -36.80
N THR A 8 57.63 11.01 -35.66
CA THR A 8 59.04 11.26 -35.18
C THR A 8 59.45 12.67 -34.69
N LEU A 9 60.38 12.99 -33.75
CA LEU A 9 61.47 12.43 -32.88
C LEU A 9 61.69 13.47 -31.71
N GLN A 10 62.01 13.21 -30.43
CA GLN A 10 63.24 12.78 -29.69
C GLN A 10 64.39 13.83 -29.44
N ASP A 11 64.93 13.79 -28.19
CA ASP A 11 66.21 14.32 -27.60
C ASP A 11 66.35 15.80 -27.14
N GLY A 12 67.03 16.21 -26.04
CA GLY A 12 67.82 15.53 -24.98
C GLY A 12 68.42 16.49 -23.88
N VAL A 13 68.59 15.93 -22.66
CA VAL A 13 69.64 15.98 -21.59
C VAL A 13 70.53 17.21 -21.24
N ALA A 14 70.65 17.58 -19.93
CA ALA A 14 71.92 17.84 -19.16
C ALA A 14 71.73 18.14 -17.64
N GLU A 15 72.74 17.80 -16.82
CA GLU A 15 72.77 17.51 -15.36
C GLU A 15 73.01 18.68 -14.36
N GLY A 16 72.76 18.44 -13.06
CA GLY A 16 73.32 19.19 -11.92
C GLY A 16 72.90 18.65 -10.52
N VAL A 17 73.89 18.23 -9.72
CA VAL A 17 73.79 17.40 -8.49
C VAL A 17 74.09 18.19 -7.20
N ARG A 18 73.28 18.07 -6.10
CA ARG A 18 73.71 17.78 -4.68
C ARG A 18 72.72 18.17 -3.56
N SER A 19 72.44 17.15 -2.72
CA SER A 19 72.56 17.11 -1.24
C SER A 19 71.40 17.50 -0.27
N LYS A 20 71.04 16.45 0.50
CA LYS A 20 70.58 16.34 1.91
C LYS A 20 69.10 16.56 2.30
N PRO A 21 68.50 15.54 2.96
CA PRO A 21 67.23 15.63 3.70
C PRO A 21 67.42 15.63 5.23
N LEU A 22 66.54 16.31 5.98
CA LEU A 22 66.27 16.14 7.43
C LEU A 22 64.86 16.70 7.70
N ARG A 23 63.87 15.89 8.09
CA ARG A 23 63.53 15.34 9.43
C ARG A 23 62.91 16.33 10.42
N ARG A 24 61.70 15.99 10.88
CA ARG A 24 61.16 15.89 12.27
C ARG A 24 59.69 15.43 12.12
N GLY A 25 59.18 14.28 12.58
CA GLY A 25 59.38 13.50 13.83
C GLY A 25 58.35 13.97 14.87
N LEU A 26 57.51 13.20 15.56
CA LEU A 26 57.40 11.76 15.90
C LEU A 26 55.92 11.50 16.32
N ALA A 27 55.26 10.41 15.88
CA ALA A 27 55.03 9.13 16.59
C ALA A 27 53.80 9.07 17.51
N LEU A 28 52.91 8.08 17.27
CA LEU A 28 52.13 7.38 18.30
C LEU A 28 51.84 5.95 17.81
N HIS A 29 52.29 4.98 18.60
CA HIS A 29 52.14 3.53 18.42
C HIS A 29 50.92 3.01 19.20
N SER A 30 50.37 1.90 18.71
CA SER A 30 49.46 0.98 19.36
C SER A 30 49.95 0.43 20.72
N ALA A 31 49.05 0.26 21.70
CA ALA A 31 48.88 -0.98 22.48
C ALA A 31 47.73 -0.87 23.50
N SER A 32 47.07 -2.00 23.69
CA SER A 32 46.11 -2.41 24.72
C SER A 32 46.48 -2.04 26.16
N SER A 33 45.48 -1.75 27.02
CA SER A 33 45.14 -2.50 28.25
C SER A 33 44.19 -1.73 29.19
N THR A 34 43.30 -2.50 29.78
CA THR A 34 42.51 -2.33 31.03
C THR A 34 43.07 -1.39 32.11
N ASN A 35 42.22 -0.52 32.66
CA ASN A 35 41.92 -0.35 34.10
C ASN A 35 41.03 0.89 34.34
N VAL A 36 39.81 0.71 34.87
CA VAL A 36 39.46 0.89 36.29
C VAL A 36 39.84 2.27 36.82
N LEU A 37 38.85 3.17 36.90
CA LEU A 37 38.91 4.34 37.78
C LEU A 37 37.85 4.20 38.88
N ARG A 38 38.33 3.88 40.08
CA ARG A 38 37.62 4.04 41.35
C ARG A 38 37.46 5.53 41.66
N LEU A 39 36.24 5.96 41.94
CA LEU A 39 35.99 7.07 42.85
C LEU A 39 35.63 6.48 44.22
N ARG A 40 36.46 6.81 45.22
CA ARG A 40 36.20 6.59 46.64
C ARG A 40 35.63 7.88 47.22
N THR A 41 34.49 7.78 47.90
CA THR A 41 34.21 8.55 49.11
C THR A 41 33.63 7.61 50.17
N ASN A 42 34.17 7.74 51.39
CA ASN A 42 33.86 7.03 52.63
C ASN A 42 32.44 7.44 53.14
N GLY A 43 31.72 6.74 54.02
CA GLY A 43 31.93 5.53 54.80
C GLY A 43 30.81 5.37 55.87
N ALA A 44 30.70 4.12 56.37
CA ALA A 44 30.24 3.68 57.70
C ALA A 44 28.73 3.49 58.07
N ASN A 45 28.51 2.30 58.66
CA ASN A 45 27.45 1.74 59.54
C ASN A 45 26.26 1.02 58.85
N ALA A 46 26.16 -0.33 58.83
CA ALA A 46 25.84 -1.30 59.93
C ALA A 46 24.41 -1.08 60.47
N GLU A 47 23.47 -2.03 60.63
CA GLU A 47 23.48 -3.49 60.84
C GLU A 47 22.01 -4.01 60.82
N HIS A 48 21.78 -5.34 60.72
CA HIS A 48 20.56 -6.12 61.07
C HIS A 48 19.27 -5.91 60.21
N VAL A 49 18.56 -6.93 59.69
CA VAL A 49 17.96 -8.12 60.35
C VAL A 49 17.76 -9.28 59.34
N ARG A 50 18.11 -10.51 59.77
CA ARG A 50 17.67 -11.80 59.19
C ARG A 50 16.35 -12.25 59.82
N ARG A 51 15.49 -12.94 59.05
CA ARG A 51 14.77 -14.21 59.39
C ARG A 51 13.83 -14.60 58.24
N THR A 52 14.17 -15.62 57.43
CA THR A 52 13.66 -17.03 57.48
C THR A 52 12.15 -17.18 57.36
N PHE A 53 11.67 -17.92 56.35
CA PHE A 53 11.14 -19.28 56.53
C PHE A 53 11.06 -20.06 55.20
N ALA A 54 11.30 -21.36 55.28
CA ALA A 54 11.40 -22.30 54.19
C ALA A 54 10.22 -23.29 54.17
N SER A 55 9.94 -23.82 52.97
CA SER A 55 9.47 -25.18 52.64
C SER A 55 8.11 -25.68 53.15
N ARG A 56 7.30 -26.25 52.24
CA ARG A 56 6.88 -27.68 52.21
C ARG A 56 5.82 -27.97 51.13
N LEU A 57 6.10 -28.94 50.27
CA LEU A 57 5.16 -29.94 49.69
C LEU A 57 5.20 -31.20 50.61
N PRO A 58 4.39 -32.29 50.49
CA PRO A 58 3.55 -32.76 49.34
C PRO A 58 2.19 -33.47 49.65
N ARG A 59 1.45 -33.80 48.55
CA ARG A 59 0.52 -34.93 48.24
C ARG A 59 -0.58 -35.40 49.23
N THR A 60 -1.83 -35.57 48.74
CA THR A 60 -2.57 -36.86 48.46
C THR A 60 -4.06 -36.65 48.12
N ARG A 61 -4.59 -37.43 47.15
CA ARG A 61 -6.02 -37.77 46.88
C ARG A 61 -6.49 -38.90 47.84
N PRO A 62 -7.79 -39.23 48.09
CA PRO A 62 -8.74 -39.77 47.07
C PRO A 62 -10.30 -39.63 47.27
N ASP A 63 -11.02 -39.85 46.15
CA ASP A 63 -12.30 -40.55 45.84
C ASP A 63 -13.69 -40.41 46.53
N CYS A 64 -14.70 -40.67 45.66
CA CYS A 64 -16.12 -41.09 45.80
C CYS A 64 -17.17 -40.00 46.10
N SER A 65 -18.35 -39.89 45.44
CA SER A 65 -19.34 -40.83 44.87
C SER A 65 -20.06 -40.21 43.64
N ALA A 66 -20.37 -40.87 42.53
CA ALA A 66 -21.35 -41.94 42.24
C ALA A 66 -22.84 -41.56 42.39
N THR A 67 -23.52 -41.35 41.24
CA THR A 67 -24.86 -41.92 40.96
C THR A 67 -25.04 -42.14 39.44
N SER A 68 -25.56 -43.32 39.15
CA SER A 68 -25.80 -43.97 37.85
C SER A 68 -27.28 -43.98 37.48
N HIS A 69 -27.60 -43.96 36.18
CA HIS A 69 -28.51 -44.87 35.45
C HIS A 69 -28.62 -44.38 33.99
N ASP A 70 -28.13 -45.09 32.96
CA ASP A 70 -28.70 -46.32 32.32
C ASP A 70 -30.01 -45.98 31.57
N THR A 71 -30.32 -46.29 30.30
CA THR A 71 -29.86 -47.20 29.23
C THR A 71 -30.41 -46.64 27.90
N ARG A 72 -29.76 -46.88 26.74
CA ARG A 72 -30.30 -47.69 25.63
C ARG A 72 -29.44 -47.63 24.35
N ARG A 73 -29.22 -48.84 23.84
CA ARG A 73 -28.54 -49.22 22.59
C ARG A 73 -29.32 -48.75 21.34
N SER A 74 -28.61 -48.45 20.27
CA SER A 74 -28.75 -49.19 19.01
C SER A 74 -27.48 -49.06 18.17
N ALA A 75 -27.06 -50.19 17.61
CA ALA A 75 -25.92 -50.33 16.72
C ALA A 75 -26.46 -50.43 15.29
N THR A 76 -25.76 -49.84 14.32
CA THR A 76 -25.71 -50.36 12.95
C THR A 76 -24.32 -50.15 12.37
N ARG A 77 -23.76 -51.26 11.90
CA ARG A 77 -22.50 -51.39 11.14
C ARG A 77 -22.75 -50.97 9.71
N HIS A 78 -21.74 -50.40 9.04
CA HIS A 78 -21.48 -50.68 7.63
C HIS A 78 -19.97 -50.55 7.35
N ASP A 79 -19.38 -51.66 6.93
CA ASP A 79 -18.02 -51.79 6.39
C ASP A 79 -17.96 -51.33 4.92
N PRO A 80 -16.76 -51.01 4.40
CA PRO A 80 -16.55 -50.39 3.09
C PRO A 80 -16.40 -51.40 1.95
N VAL A 81 -16.80 -51.01 0.74
CA VAL A 81 -16.56 -51.76 -0.50
C VAL A 81 -15.36 -51.17 -1.25
N LEU A 82 -14.48 -52.07 -1.65
CA LEU A 82 -13.24 -51.88 -2.40
C LEU A 82 -13.44 -52.42 -3.84
N LEU A 83 -12.57 -51.96 -4.77
CA LEU A 83 -12.21 -52.48 -6.10
C LEU A 83 -12.77 -51.73 -7.34
N PRO A 84 -12.09 -51.77 -8.51
CA PRO A 84 -10.63 -51.70 -8.74
C PRO A 84 -10.22 -50.80 -9.94
N VAL A 85 -8.90 -50.64 -10.06
CA VAL A 85 -8.12 -50.08 -11.18
C VAL A 85 -8.26 -50.92 -12.46
N LEU A 86 -8.34 -50.27 -13.63
CA LEU A 86 -7.90 -50.83 -14.92
C LEU A 86 -7.24 -49.75 -15.81
N ASP A 87 -6.00 -50.03 -16.19
CA ASP A 87 -5.26 -49.47 -17.33
C ASP A 87 -5.81 -50.00 -18.66
N ARG A 88 -5.81 -49.16 -19.72
CA ARG A 88 -5.05 -49.35 -20.98
C ARG A 88 -5.54 -48.54 -22.19
N GLU A 89 -4.56 -47.89 -22.83
CA GLU A 89 -4.27 -47.80 -24.28
C GLU A 89 -5.09 -46.93 -25.27
N ARG A 90 -4.36 -45.93 -25.81
CA ARG A 90 -4.12 -45.55 -27.24
C ARG A 90 -5.22 -45.75 -28.30
N ALA A 91 -5.57 -44.64 -29.00
CA ALA A 91 -5.51 -44.45 -30.47
C ALA A 91 -6.03 -43.04 -30.85
N GLN A 92 -5.22 -42.16 -31.44
CA GLN A 92 -5.22 -41.74 -32.87
C GLN A 92 -6.42 -40.89 -33.36
N SER A 93 -6.08 -39.73 -33.96
CA SER A 93 -6.94 -38.68 -34.55
C SER A 93 -7.75 -39.14 -35.78
N PRO A 94 -8.71 -38.32 -36.31
CA PRO A 94 -8.33 -37.28 -37.28
C PRO A 94 -9.17 -35.98 -37.26
N ALA A 95 -8.66 -35.00 -38.00
CA ALA A 95 -9.21 -33.67 -38.27
C ALA A 95 -10.36 -33.64 -39.30
N SER A 96 -11.22 -32.59 -39.24
CA SER A 96 -11.76 -31.82 -40.40
C SER A 96 -12.85 -30.84 -39.91
N ARG A 97 -12.71 -29.51 -40.07
CA ARG A 97 -13.07 -28.62 -41.21
C ARG A 97 -14.36 -27.82 -40.98
N LEU A 98 -14.26 -26.54 -41.35
CA LEU A 98 -15.24 -25.44 -41.41
C LEU A 98 -16.54 -25.78 -42.18
N PRO A 99 -17.54 -24.86 -42.12
CA PRO A 99 -17.82 -24.11 -43.34
C PRO A 99 -18.10 -22.61 -43.17
N GLN A 100 -17.79 -21.87 -44.24
CA GLN A 100 -18.15 -20.49 -44.54
C GLN A 100 -19.50 -20.40 -45.30
N SER A 101 -20.25 -19.31 -45.14
CA SER A 101 -21.04 -18.64 -46.20
C SER A 101 -21.59 -17.29 -45.67
N ARG A 102 -21.10 -16.12 -46.12
CA ARG A 102 -21.53 -15.27 -47.25
C ARG A 102 -22.88 -14.51 -47.10
N HIS A 103 -22.77 -13.17 -47.16
CA HIS A 103 -23.79 -12.11 -47.31
C HIS A 103 -24.61 -12.19 -48.62
N PRO A 104 -25.72 -11.41 -48.71
CA PRO A 104 -25.74 -10.15 -49.52
C PRO A 104 -26.47 -8.98 -48.80
N ARG A 105 -25.94 -7.74 -48.76
CA ARG A 105 -26.05 -6.56 -49.67
C ARG A 105 -27.35 -5.69 -49.58
N THR A 106 -27.12 -4.43 -49.15
CA THR A 106 -27.55 -3.10 -49.70
C THR A 106 -29.00 -2.54 -49.60
N LEU A 107 -29.13 -1.45 -48.80
CA LEU A 107 -29.63 -0.05 -49.06
C LEU A 107 -31.07 0.19 -49.62
N PRO A 108 -31.74 1.36 -49.37
CA PRO A 108 -31.15 2.72 -49.43
C PRO A 108 -31.63 3.81 -48.45
N GLN A 109 -30.89 4.93 -48.45
CA GLN A 109 -31.26 6.27 -48.00
C GLN A 109 -32.34 6.90 -48.89
N ARG A 110 -33.19 7.79 -48.34
CA ARG A 110 -33.51 9.09 -48.96
C ARG A 110 -34.17 10.07 -47.98
N THR A 111 -33.97 11.33 -48.36
CA THR A 111 -34.03 12.59 -47.62
C THR A 111 -35.34 13.36 -47.91
N LEU A 112 -35.62 14.39 -47.08
CA LEU A 112 -36.23 15.71 -47.39
C LEU A 112 -37.67 16.04 -46.89
N LEU A 113 -37.68 17.11 -46.07
CA LEU A 113 -38.46 18.36 -46.14
C LEU A 113 -39.82 18.57 -45.42
N HIS A 114 -39.77 19.58 -44.54
CA HIS A 114 -40.66 20.74 -44.35
C HIS A 114 -42.03 20.68 -43.62
N ASN A 115 -42.03 21.47 -42.52
CA ASN A 115 -42.90 22.59 -42.16
C ASN A 115 -44.37 22.41 -41.71
N THR A 116 -44.63 23.09 -40.57
CA THR A 116 -45.87 23.82 -40.15
C THR A 116 -47.13 22.98 -39.91
N GLN A 117 -48.03 23.23 -38.96
CA GLN A 117 -48.21 24.08 -37.76
C GLN A 117 -49.64 23.71 -37.26
N VAL A 118 -49.99 24.08 -36.02
CA VAL A 118 -51.36 24.51 -35.58
C VAL A 118 -52.35 23.47 -34.98
N LEU A 119 -52.71 23.76 -33.70
CA LEU A 119 -53.95 23.53 -32.89
C LEU A 119 -54.31 22.09 -32.50
N GLY A 120 -54.71 21.72 -31.27
CA GLY A 120 -55.17 22.31 -29.99
C GLY A 120 -55.94 21.17 -29.25
N PRO A 121 -56.58 21.31 -28.05
CA PRO A 121 -56.65 22.43 -27.12
C PRO A 121 -56.26 22.09 -25.65
N ARG A 122 -56.10 23.16 -24.86
CA ARG A 122 -56.01 23.19 -23.38
C ARG A 122 -57.42 23.18 -22.75
N LEU A 123 -57.52 22.62 -21.55
CA LEU A 123 -58.61 22.85 -20.59
C LEU A 123 -58.11 23.77 -19.45
N GLN A 124 -58.91 24.77 -19.08
CA GLN A 124 -58.68 25.74 -18.00
C GLN A 124 -59.95 25.92 -17.13
N LEU A 125 -59.74 25.95 -15.80
CA LEU A 125 -60.26 26.87 -14.74
C LEU A 125 -61.76 26.88 -14.38
N PRO A 126 -62.19 27.28 -13.14
CA PRO A 126 -62.14 28.66 -12.55
C PRO A 126 -61.57 28.75 -11.11
N LEU A 127 -60.92 29.84 -10.62
CA LEU A 127 -61.35 31.22 -10.22
C LEU A 127 -62.25 31.26 -8.96
N ASP A 128 -61.88 31.96 -7.88
CA ASP A 128 -62.22 33.37 -7.58
C ASP A 128 -61.13 34.04 -6.69
N ALA A 129 -60.51 35.16 -7.08
CA ALA A 129 -60.90 36.58 -6.90
C ALA A 129 -60.54 37.14 -5.49
N GLN A 130 -60.12 38.39 -5.24
CA GLN A 130 -59.46 39.52 -5.91
C GLN A 130 -59.34 40.62 -4.81
N LEU A 131 -58.56 41.70 -5.02
CA LEU A 131 -58.49 42.98 -4.25
C LEU A 131 -57.49 43.00 -3.06
N ALA A 132 -56.62 44.01 -2.84
CA ALA A 132 -56.48 45.34 -3.43
C ALA A 132 -55.06 45.96 -3.19
N SER A 133 -54.75 46.90 -4.09
CA SER A 133 -54.00 48.16 -3.95
C SER A 133 -52.52 48.18 -3.53
N GLN A 134 -51.71 48.59 -4.52
CA GLN A 134 -50.67 49.64 -4.49
C GLN A 134 -50.40 50.34 -3.14
N ARG A 135 -49.11 50.37 -2.75
CA ARG A 135 -48.38 51.60 -2.39
C ARG A 135 -46.87 51.35 -2.50
N HIS A 136 -46.21 52.26 -3.23
CA HIS A 136 -44.76 52.44 -3.25
C HIS A 136 -44.27 52.85 -1.86
N GLU A 137 -43.20 52.24 -1.36
CA GLU A 137 -42.24 52.91 -0.47
C GLU A 137 -40.90 52.16 -0.48
N SER A 138 -39.87 52.90 -0.87
CA SER A 138 -38.47 52.49 -0.90
C SER A 138 -37.90 52.32 0.50
N TRP A 139 -37.23 51.20 0.78
CA TRP A 139 -36.39 51.03 1.97
C TRP A 139 -35.02 50.48 1.56
N THR A 140 -33.98 51.16 2.04
CA THR A 140 -32.57 50.95 1.76
C THR A 140 -32.00 49.74 2.53
N LEU A 141 -30.76 49.36 2.19
CA LEU A 141 -30.05 48.13 2.59
C LEU A 141 -29.82 47.94 4.12
N ALA A 142 -30.34 48.81 4.98
CA ALA A 142 -30.08 48.82 6.43
C ALA A 142 -31.14 48.09 7.29
N ASP A 143 -32.31 47.73 6.74
CA ASP A 143 -33.41 47.13 7.54
C ASP A 143 -33.54 45.61 7.48
N ARG A 144 -32.60 44.90 6.83
CA ARG A 144 -32.56 43.41 6.81
C ARG A 144 -31.83 42.76 7.98
N CYS A 145 -31.38 43.53 8.96
CA CYS A 145 -30.71 43.02 10.16
C CYS A 145 -31.59 43.18 11.40
N ARG A 146 -32.70 42.44 11.50
CA ARG A 146 -33.35 42.07 12.78
C ARG A 146 -34.56 41.16 12.54
N ARG A 147 -34.31 39.84 12.44
CA ARG A 147 -35.17 38.72 12.90
C ARG A 147 -34.66 37.41 12.28
N LEU A 148 -33.67 36.81 12.93
CA LEU A 148 -33.40 35.38 12.85
C LEU A 148 -33.28 34.86 14.29
N PRO A 149 -33.90 33.71 14.64
CA PRO A 149 -33.81 33.15 15.97
C PRO A 149 -32.35 32.75 16.28
N ARG A 150 -31.89 33.11 17.48
CA ARG A 150 -30.57 32.77 18.01
C ARG A 150 -30.37 31.25 18.04
N ILE A 151 -29.68 30.72 17.04
CA ILE A 151 -29.00 29.43 17.10
C ILE A 151 -27.51 29.73 16.94
N ALA A 152 -26.87 30.13 18.03
CA ALA A 152 -25.44 30.34 18.10
C ALA A 152 -24.99 30.07 19.54
N ALA A 153 -24.67 28.81 19.84
CA ALA A 153 -23.72 28.38 20.86
C ALA A 153 -23.60 26.84 20.85
N ASP A 154 -23.13 26.23 19.74
CA ASP A 154 -22.51 24.88 19.85
C ASP A 154 -21.56 24.51 18.70
N ALA A 155 -20.94 25.49 18.04
CA ALA A 155 -20.00 25.24 16.94
C ALA A 155 -18.53 25.02 17.38
N HIS A 156 -18.28 24.75 18.66
CA HIS A 156 -16.94 24.51 19.23
C HIS A 156 -16.85 23.23 20.09
N ARG A 157 -17.68 22.22 19.83
CA ARG A 157 -17.32 20.86 20.21
C ARG A 157 -16.44 20.26 19.12
N ARG A 158 -15.12 20.29 19.33
CA ARG A 158 -14.26 19.23 18.78
C ARG A 158 -14.93 17.89 19.09
N PRO A 159 -15.02 16.94 18.14
CA PRO A 159 -15.45 15.60 18.51
C PRO A 159 -14.56 15.19 19.69
N ALA A 160 -15.19 14.83 20.80
CA ALA A 160 -14.47 14.34 21.96
C ALA A 160 -13.51 13.26 21.46
N ALA A 161 -12.22 13.43 21.70
CA ALA A 161 -11.27 12.34 21.50
C ALA A 161 -11.88 11.15 22.24
N MET A 162 -12.13 10.04 21.54
CA MET A 162 -12.52 8.82 22.21
C MET A 162 -11.41 8.48 23.20
N ASP A 163 -11.64 8.80 24.47
CA ASP A 163 -10.72 8.46 25.54
C ASP A 163 -10.64 6.93 25.59
N PHE A 164 -9.42 6.45 25.43
CA PHE A 164 -9.08 5.05 25.29
C PHE A 164 -9.10 4.40 26.68
N ASN A 165 -10.29 4.17 27.22
CA ASN A 165 -10.46 3.55 28.52
C ASN A 165 -11.18 2.20 28.37
N SER A 166 -10.45 1.16 27.98
CA SER A 166 -10.82 -0.19 28.41
C SER A 166 -9.59 -1.10 28.49
N SER A 167 -9.56 -1.88 29.55
CA SER A 167 -8.77 -3.09 29.69
C SER A 167 -8.97 -3.99 28.45
N SER A 168 -7.99 -3.98 27.54
CA SER A 168 -7.91 -4.71 26.25
C SER A 168 -8.99 -4.41 25.18
N PRO A 169 -8.74 -3.50 24.20
CA PRO A 169 -9.70 -3.16 23.14
C PRO A 169 -9.26 -3.46 21.69
N PHE A 170 -8.23 -4.26 21.44
CA PHE A 170 -7.78 -4.49 20.05
C PHE A 170 -8.50 -5.70 19.43
N PRO A 171 -9.14 -5.53 18.27
CA PRO A 171 -9.82 -6.63 17.59
C PRO A 171 -8.80 -7.70 17.18
N GLU A 172 -9.21 -8.96 17.27
CA GLU A 172 -8.48 -10.06 16.65
C GLU A 172 -8.70 -10.02 15.13
N GLY A 173 -7.62 -10.01 14.36
CA GLY A 173 -7.68 -9.98 12.90
C GLY A 173 -8.14 -8.64 12.33
N VAL A 174 -8.85 -8.70 11.18
CA VAL A 174 -9.31 -7.53 10.43
C VAL A 174 -10.82 -7.41 10.56
N ILE A 175 -11.29 -6.24 11.01
CA ILE A 175 -12.70 -6.03 11.39
C ILE A 175 -13.46 -5.02 10.52
N SER A 176 -12.78 -4.35 9.59
CA SER A 176 -13.33 -3.25 8.83
C SER A 176 -12.74 -3.19 7.43
N PHE A 177 -13.52 -2.75 6.44
CA PHE A 177 -12.98 -2.43 5.11
C PHE A 177 -12.03 -1.23 5.14
N LEU A 178 -12.06 -0.42 6.20
CA LEU A 178 -11.14 0.69 6.40
C LEU A 178 -9.82 0.24 7.04
N ASP A 179 -9.74 -0.97 7.63
CA ASP A 179 -8.45 -1.54 8.10
C ASP A 179 -7.64 -2.06 6.90
N THR A 180 -7.33 -1.13 6.01
CA THR A 180 -6.68 -1.31 4.72
C THR A 180 -5.96 -0.02 4.35
N ASP A 181 -5.08 -0.07 3.37
CA ASP A 181 -4.43 1.11 2.83
C ASP A 181 -5.39 1.88 1.89
N LEU A 182 -5.48 3.21 1.98
CA LEU A 182 -6.41 4.06 1.20
C LEU A 182 -6.36 3.79 -0.32
N TYR A 183 -5.19 3.44 -0.85
CA TYR A 183 -5.07 3.16 -2.27
C TYR A 183 -5.91 1.96 -2.73
N LYS A 184 -6.24 1.01 -1.84
CA LYS A 184 -7.18 -0.08 -2.13
C LYS A 184 -8.58 0.42 -2.42
N LEU A 185 -9.09 1.36 -1.61
CA LEU A 185 -10.42 1.94 -1.77
C LEU A 185 -10.49 2.84 -3.01
N THR A 186 -9.44 3.64 -3.25
CA THR A 186 -9.40 4.50 -4.44
C THR A 186 -9.24 3.69 -5.72
N MET A 187 -8.40 2.66 -5.74
CA MET A 187 -8.36 1.75 -6.89
C MET A 187 -9.66 0.97 -7.07
N GLN A 188 -10.32 0.50 -6.01
CA GLN A 188 -11.62 -0.15 -6.14
C GLN A 188 -12.67 0.81 -6.72
N CYS A 189 -12.66 2.09 -6.34
CA CYS A 189 -13.51 3.11 -6.94
C CYS A 189 -13.28 3.27 -8.45
N ALA A 190 -12.01 3.33 -8.89
CA ALA A 190 -11.67 3.42 -10.31
C ALA A 190 -12.02 2.14 -11.09
N VAL A 191 -11.73 0.97 -10.51
CA VAL A 191 -12.09 -0.34 -11.07
C VAL A 191 -13.60 -0.49 -11.16
N PHE A 192 -14.36 -0.11 -10.13
CA PHE A 192 -15.83 -0.13 -10.14
C PHE A 192 -16.40 0.73 -11.28
N LYS A 193 -15.76 1.87 -11.58
CA LYS A 193 -16.20 2.78 -12.64
C LYS A 193 -15.93 2.23 -14.04
N PHE A 194 -14.77 1.63 -14.29
CA PHE A 194 -14.32 1.31 -15.66
C PHE A 194 -14.12 -0.17 -15.96
N PHE A 195 -13.79 -0.98 -14.94
CA PHE A 195 -13.37 -2.38 -15.10
C PHE A 195 -14.12 -3.34 -14.17
N LYS A 196 -15.36 -2.97 -13.78
CA LYS A 196 -16.13 -3.63 -12.72
C LYS A 196 -16.18 -5.16 -12.87
N ASN A 197 -16.46 -5.64 -14.08
CA ASN A 197 -16.71 -7.05 -14.37
C ASN A 197 -15.49 -7.78 -14.95
N ILE A 198 -14.30 -7.17 -14.90
CA ILE A 198 -13.09 -7.81 -15.42
C ILE A 198 -12.63 -8.88 -14.44
N GLU A 199 -12.51 -10.11 -14.91
CA GLU A 199 -11.94 -11.22 -14.14
C GLU A 199 -10.43 -11.04 -13.94
N VAL A 200 -9.99 -11.23 -12.70
CA VAL A 200 -8.58 -11.14 -12.29
C VAL A 200 -8.18 -12.31 -11.42
N THR A 201 -6.86 -12.51 -11.30
CA THR A 201 -6.28 -13.39 -10.29
C THR A 201 -5.17 -12.67 -9.55
N TYR A 202 -4.97 -13.02 -8.28
CA TYR A 202 -3.81 -12.61 -7.49
C TYR A 202 -3.09 -13.83 -6.93
N ALA A 203 -1.77 -13.74 -6.80
CA ALA A 203 -0.91 -14.77 -6.24
C ALA A 203 -0.14 -14.23 -5.03
N PHE A 204 -0.13 -15.03 -3.95
CA PHE A 204 0.71 -14.83 -2.79
C PHE A 204 2.14 -15.33 -3.04
N THR A 205 3.13 -14.69 -2.42
CA THR A 205 4.51 -15.16 -2.43
C THR A 205 5.16 -14.82 -1.10
N ASN A 206 5.71 -15.85 -0.44
CA ASN A 206 6.63 -15.70 0.67
C ASN A 206 8.07 -15.65 0.14
N ARG A 207 8.77 -14.55 0.38
CA ARG A 207 10.16 -14.32 -0.05
C ARG A 207 11.17 -14.58 1.06
N THR A 208 10.70 -15.03 2.23
CA THR A 208 11.47 -15.54 3.37
C THR A 208 11.09 -17.00 3.57
N PRO A 209 11.57 -17.93 2.71
CA PRO A 209 11.09 -19.32 2.65
C PRO A 209 11.42 -20.13 3.92
N ASP A 210 12.35 -19.66 4.74
CA ASP A 210 12.65 -20.18 6.07
C ASP A 210 11.54 -19.88 7.09
N LYS A 211 10.83 -18.75 6.93
CA LYS A 211 9.73 -18.32 7.79
C LYS A 211 8.41 -18.95 7.34
N ARG A 212 8.14 -20.15 7.84
CA ARG A 212 6.93 -20.97 7.58
C ARG A 212 5.89 -20.84 8.69
N LEU A 213 4.69 -21.38 8.46
CA LEU A 213 3.65 -21.49 9.49
C LEU A 213 3.54 -22.92 10.00
N SER A 214 3.13 -23.05 11.26
CA SER A 214 2.58 -24.28 11.81
C SER A 214 1.16 -24.51 11.29
N ARG A 215 0.66 -25.75 11.36
CA ARG A 215 -0.72 -26.08 11.02
C ARG A 215 -1.71 -25.32 11.90
N ALA A 216 -1.38 -25.07 13.18
CA ALA A 216 -2.16 -24.19 14.04
C ALA A 216 -2.25 -22.76 13.49
N GLY A 217 -1.10 -22.16 13.13
CA GLY A 217 -1.06 -20.82 12.54
C GLY A 217 -1.80 -20.74 11.20
N PHE A 218 -1.68 -21.78 10.37
CA PHE A 218 -2.44 -21.91 9.13
C PHE A 218 -3.96 -22.00 9.37
N LYS A 219 -4.43 -22.84 10.30
CA LYS A 219 -5.86 -22.97 10.64
C LYS A 219 -6.43 -21.64 11.11
N TRP A 220 -5.70 -20.93 11.96
CA TRP A 220 -6.08 -19.59 12.41
C TRP A 220 -6.16 -18.61 11.23
N LEU A 221 -5.15 -18.59 10.35
CA LEU A 221 -5.15 -17.74 9.16
C LEU A 221 -6.33 -18.02 8.23
N ASP A 222 -6.60 -19.28 7.89
CA ASP A 222 -7.75 -19.65 7.05
C ASP A 222 -9.07 -19.20 7.70
N GLU A 223 -9.24 -19.40 9.00
CA GLU A 223 -10.43 -18.96 9.73
C GLU A 223 -10.61 -17.43 9.67
N GLN A 224 -9.54 -16.66 9.90
CA GLN A 224 -9.58 -15.20 9.80
C GLN A 224 -9.88 -14.72 8.37
N ILE A 225 -9.34 -15.39 7.35
CA ILE A 225 -9.67 -15.12 5.95
C ILE A 225 -11.16 -15.39 5.69
N ARG A 226 -11.74 -16.46 6.25
CA ARG A 226 -13.19 -16.71 6.15
C ARG A 226 -14.01 -15.62 6.82
N LYS A 227 -13.56 -15.09 7.96
CA LYS A 227 -14.23 -14.00 8.70
C LYS A 227 -14.27 -12.68 7.93
N LEU A 228 -13.40 -12.48 6.93
CA LEU A 228 -13.47 -11.29 6.05
C LEU A 228 -14.83 -11.18 5.33
N GLY A 229 -15.53 -12.29 5.11
CA GLY A 229 -16.87 -12.30 4.53
C GLY A 229 -17.97 -11.70 5.42
N ASN A 230 -17.68 -11.51 6.71
CA ASN A 230 -18.61 -10.92 7.67
C ASN A 230 -18.48 -9.39 7.77
N ILE A 231 -17.47 -8.81 7.11
CA ILE A 231 -17.24 -7.37 7.15
C ILE A 231 -18.27 -6.64 6.28
N SER A 232 -18.77 -5.54 6.81
CA SER A 232 -19.63 -4.60 6.13
C SER A 232 -19.22 -3.19 6.50
N LEU A 233 -19.36 -2.24 5.56
CA LEU A 233 -19.12 -0.83 5.86
C LEU A 233 -20.13 -0.34 6.91
N LEU A 234 -19.63 0.16 8.04
CA LEU A 234 -20.47 0.74 9.08
C LEU A 234 -20.91 2.17 8.71
N ASN A 235 -21.98 2.66 9.34
CA ASN A 235 -22.49 4.01 9.07
C ASN A 235 -21.46 5.11 9.38
N ASP A 236 -20.73 5.00 10.49
CA ASP A 236 -19.71 5.99 10.86
C ASP A 236 -18.52 5.95 9.88
N GLU A 237 -18.17 4.77 9.38
CA GLU A 237 -17.13 4.59 8.37
C GLU A 237 -17.56 5.19 7.03
N TYR A 238 -18.81 4.96 6.62
CA TYR A 238 -19.40 5.59 5.44
C TYR A 238 -19.36 7.12 5.55
N LEU A 239 -19.78 7.69 6.68
CA LEU A 239 -19.76 9.13 6.90
C LEU A 239 -18.34 9.68 6.94
N PHE A 240 -17.40 8.93 7.53
CA PHE A 240 -15.99 9.29 7.52
C PHE A 240 -15.43 9.35 6.11
N LEU A 241 -15.65 8.33 5.28
CA LEU A 241 -15.23 8.30 3.88
C LEU A 241 -15.85 9.43 3.08
N LYS A 242 -17.16 9.65 3.21
CA LYS A 242 -17.89 10.72 2.52
C LYS A 242 -17.32 12.11 2.84
N THR A 243 -16.88 12.33 4.07
CA THR A 243 -16.40 13.63 4.55
C THR A 243 -14.90 13.84 4.25
N HIS A 244 -14.08 12.83 4.49
CA HIS A 244 -12.61 12.94 4.46
C HIS A 244 -11.98 12.42 3.17
N CYS A 245 -12.75 11.69 2.36
CA CYS A 245 -12.33 11.17 1.05
C CYS A 245 -13.31 11.61 -0.05
N PRO A 246 -13.52 12.93 -0.27
CA PRO A 246 -14.55 13.46 -1.17
C PRO A 246 -14.32 13.12 -2.66
N TYR A 247 -13.15 12.60 -3.00
CA TYR A 247 -12.81 12.06 -4.32
C TYR A 247 -13.40 10.66 -4.58
N LEU A 248 -13.89 9.96 -3.56
CA LEU A 248 -14.66 8.73 -3.74
C LEU A 248 -16.06 9.09 -4.24
N THR A 249 -16.48 8.49 -5.36
CA THR A 249 -17.76 8.87 -5.99
C THR A 249 -18.95 8.43 -5.13
N PRO A 250 -20.08 9.17 -5.17
CA PRO A 250 -21.29 8.77 -4.46
C PRO A 250 -21.74 7.34 -4.82
N ASP A 251 -21.72 6.99 -6.11
CA ASP A 251 -22.09 5.64 -6.59
C ASP A 251 -21.18 4.55 -6.01
N TYR A 252 -19.88 4.83 -5.85
CA TYR A 252 -18.95 3.89 -5.23
C TYR A 252 -19.22 3.74 -3.73
N LEU A 253 -19.55 4.81 -3.01
CA LEU A 253 -19.88 4.72 -1.58
C LEU A 253 -21.16 3.90 -1.34
N GLU A 254 -22.18 4.06 -2.18
CA GLU A 254 -23.39 3.23 -2.13
C GLU A 254 -23.08 1.77 -2.50
N TYR A 255 -22.22 1.54 -3.50
CA TYR A 255 -21.72 0.19 -3.80
C TYR A 255 -20.99 -0.44 -2.60
N LEU A 256 -20.07 0.29 -1.96
CA LEU A 256 -19.25 -0.21 -0.85
C LEU A 256 -20.10 -0.53 0.39
N LYS A 257 -21.21 0.17 0.59
CA LYS A 257 -22.18 -0.09 1.66
C LYS A 257 -22.82 -1.49 1.55
N GLU A 258 -23.20 -1.86 0.33
CA GLU A 258 -23.80 -3.16 0.03
C GLU A 258 -22.77 -4.26 -0.25
N PHE A 259 -21.52 -3.87 -0.54
CA PHE A 259 -20.44 -4.77 -0.88
C PHE A 259 -20.15 -5.80 0.22
N ARG A 260 -19.97 -7.06 -0.17
CA ARG A 260 -19.53 -8.15 0.71
C ARG A 260 -18.47 -9.00 0.00
N LEU A 261 -17.41 -9.31 0.74
CA LEU A 261 -16.42 -10.29 0.31
C LEU A 261 -17.03 -11.70 0.38
N ARG A 262 -16.61 -12.57 -0.54
CA ARG A 262 -17.03 -13.98 -0.60
C ARG A 262 -15.80 -14.88 -0.53
N PRO A 263 -15.09 -14.93 0.62
CA PRO A 263 -13.81 -15.62 0.71
C PRO A 263 -13.91 -17.13 0.45
N ARG A 264 -15.09 -17.73 0.64
CA ARG A 264 -15.37 -19.14 0.28
C ARG A 264 -15.24 -19.42 -1.22
N ASP A 265 -15.65 -18.46 -2.04
CA ASP A 265 -15.66 -18.60 -3.50
C ASP A 265 -14.41 -18.01 -4.14
N GLN A 266 -13.84 -16.99 -3.49
CA GLN A 266 -12.82 -16.12 -4.08
C GLN A 266 -11.40 -16.45 -3.63
N VAL A 267 -11.22 -17.13 -2.49
CA VAL A 267 -9.90 -17.37 -1.89
C VAL A 267 -9.68 -18.87 -1.65
N ALA A 268 -8.64 -19.40 -2.28
CA ALA A 268 -8.11 -20.73 -2.01
C ALA A 268 -6.84 -20.59 -1.17
N VAL A 269 -6.83 -21.19 0.01
CA VAL A 269 -5.69 -21.25 0.93
C VAL A 269 -5.30 -22.71 1.08
N THR A 270 -4.03 -23.03 0.88
CA THR A 270 -3.51 -24.41 1.02
C THR A 270 -2.30 -24.45 1.92
N PHE A 271 -2.10 -25.59 2.58
CA PHE A 271 -0.98 -25.88 3.46
C PHE A 271 -0.24 -27.10 2.95
N ALA A 272 1.06 -26.97 2.72
CA ALA A 272 1.94 -28.04 2.27
C ALA A 272 2.94 -28.35 3.40
N PRO A 273 2.74 -29.43 4.18
CA PRO A 273 3.63 -29.78 5.29
C PRO A 273 5.05 -30.09 4.79
N LEU A 274 6.03 -29.74 5.61
CA LEU A 274 7.43 -30.08 5.44
C LEU A 274 7.65 -31.49 6.01
N GLY A 275 7.61 -32.49 5.15
CA GLY A 275 7.78 -33.90 5.54
C GLY A 275 6.44 -34.64 5.60
N GLU A 276 6.32 -35.58 6.53
CA GLU A 276 5.10 -36.38 6.69
C GLU A 276 3.95 -35.52 7.25
N ASP A 277 2.78 -35.59 6.60
CA ASP A 277 1.57 -34.95 7.08
C ASP A 277 0.98 -35.78 8.23
N THR A 278 1.33 -35.44 9.48
CA THR A 278 0.82 -36.13 10.66
C THR A 278 -0.57 -35.66 11.08
N GLY A 279 -1.04 -34.53 10.52
CA GLY A 279 -2.26 -33.84 10.92
C GLY A 279 -2.14 -33.04 12.24
N ALA A 280 -0.97 -33.04 12.88
CA ALA A 280 -0.74 -32.35 14.14
C ALA A 280 -0.67 -30.84 13.96
N ASP A 281 -1.10 -30.10 14.98
CA ASP A 281 -1.05 -28.63 15.01
C ASP A 281 0.39 -28.08 14.96
N SER A 282 1.36 -28.90 15.36
CA SER A 282 2.79 -28.61 15.31
C SER A 282 3.45 -28.82 13.94
N ASP A 283 2.75 -29.44 12.98
CA ASP A 283 3.31 -29.64 11.63
C ASP A 283 3.67 -28.29 11.03
N ILE A 284 4.89 -28.15 10.50
CA ILE A 284 5.36 -26.93 9.84
C ILE A 284 5.22 -27.08 8.34
N GLY A 285 4.78 -26.05 7.63
CA GLY A 285 4.56 -26.13 6.19
C GLY A 285 4.52 -24.79 5.48
N ASP A 286 4.61 -24.86 4.17
CA ASP A 286 4.44 -23.72 3.28
C ASP A 286 2.94 -23.44 3.06
N ILE A 287 2.60 -22.16 2.90
CA ILE A 287 1.24 -21.73 2.55
C ILE A 287 1.19 -21.18 1.13
N ASP A 288 0.13 -21.49 0.40
CA ASP A 288 -0.20 -20.87 -0.89
C ASP A 288 -1.60 -20.26 -0.83
N ILE A 289 -1.72 -19.03 -1.30
CA ILE A 289 -2.98 -18.26 -1.30
C ILE A 289 -3.22 -17.73 -2.71
N ARG A 290 -4.36 -18.12 -3.29
CA ARG A 290 -4.79 -17.69 -4.61
C ARG A 290 -6.15 -17.00 -4.49
N ILE A 291 -6.26 -15.84 -5.11
CA ILE A 291 -7.47 -15.04 -5.12
C ILE A 291 -7.98 -14.94 -6.55
N ARG A 292 -9.28 -15.15 -6.79
CA ARG A 292 -9.90 -15.06 -8.11
C ARG A 292 -11.32 -14.49 -8.04
N GLY A 293 -11.69 -13.73 -9.06
CA GLY A 293 -13.03 -13.20 -9.28
C GLY A 293 -12.98 -11.92 -10.10
N THR A 294 -14.06 -11.14 -10.09
CA THR A 294 -14.02 -9.79 -10.68
C THR A 294 -13.06 -8.89 -9.91
N TRP A 295 -12.45 -7.94 -10.61
CA TRP A 295 -11.48 -7.01 -10.03
C TRP A 295 -12.13 -6.17 -8.93
N SER A 296 -13.38 -5.72 -9.13
CA SER A 296 -14.14 -4.99 -8.10
C SER A 296 -14.33 -5.78 -6.81
N ASP A 297 -14.43 -7.11 -6.89
CA ASP A 297 -14.77 -7.96 -5.74
C ASP A 297 -13.54 -8.51 -5.02
N THR A 298 -12.37 -8.45 -5.65
CA THR A 298 -11.16 -9.12 -5.14
C THR A 298 -10.04 -8.15 -4.76
N ILE A 299 -10.08 -6.91 -5.22
CA ILE A 299 -9.02 -5.91 -4.99
C ILE A 299 -8.76 -5.60 -3.51
N LEU A 300 -9.76 -5.76 -2.64
CA LEU A 300 -9.64 -5.47 -1.20
C LEU A 300 -8.97 -6.59 -0.39
N TYR A 301 -8.65 -7.75 -0.97
CA TYR A 301 -8.04 -8.86 -0.21
C TYR A 301 -6.54 -8.69 0.10
N GLU A 302 -5.79 -7.96 -0.73
CA GLU A 302 -4.32 -7.88 -0.59
C GLU A 302 -3.89 -7.50 0.83
N ILE A 303 -4.39 -6.37 1.33
CA ILE A 303 -3.91 -5.81 2.60
C ILE A 303 -4.37 -6.65 3.80
N PRO A 304 -5.66 -7.02 3.94
CA PRO A 304 -6.11 -7.86 5.04
C PRO A 304 -5.37 -9.19 5.11
N ILE A 305 -5.21 -9.89 3.98
CA ILE A 305 -4.56 -11.21 3.98
C ILE A 305 -3.07 -11.09 4.33
N LEU A 306 -2.37 -10.06 3.84
CA LEU A 306 -0.97 -9.84 4.21
C LEU A 306 -0.82 -9.50 5.70
N ALA A 307 -1.68 -8.62 6.24
CA ALA A 307 -1.68 -8.27 7.65
C ALA A 307 -1.96 -9.50 8.54
N LEU A 308 -2.97 -10.29 8.19
CA LEU A 308 -3.31 -11.55 8.89
C LEU A 308 -2.19 -12.58 8.81
N THR A 309 -1.52 -12.71 7.66
CA THR A 309 -0.41 -13.66 7.50
C THR A 309 0.78 -13.26 8.37
N SER A 310 1.08 -11.95 8.43
CA SER A 310 2.11 -11.41 9.33
C SER A 310 1.77 -11.68 10.79
N GLU A 311 0.54 -11.38 11.20
CA GLU A 311 0.04 -11.62 12.56
C GLU A 311 0.06 -13.11 12.93
N ALA A 312 -0.36 -14.00 12.02
CA ALA A 312 -0.31 -15.44 12.24
C ALA A 312 1.12 -15.92 12.55
N TYR A 313 2.12 -15.43 11.81
CA TYR A 313 3.50 -15.83 12.08
C TYR A 313 3.99 -15.33 13.44
N PHE A 314 3.79 -14.06 13.78
CA PHE A 314 4.26 -13.51 15.06
C PHE A 314 3.42 -13.95 16.27
N ARG A 315 2.27 -14.57 16.03
CA ARG A 315 1.42 -15.14 17.07
C ARG A 315 1.71 -16.61 17.35
N PHE A 316 2.10 -17.38 16.33
CA PHE A 316 2.23 -18.83 16.44
C PHE A 316 3.65 -19.36 16.23
N MET A 317 4.54 -18.59 15.60
CA MET A 317 5.87 -19.02 15.19
C MET A 317 6.97 -18.30 15.96
N ASP A 318 7.07 -16.98 15.78
CA ASP A 318 8.00 -16.14 16.52
C ASP A 318 7.23 -15.38 17.59
N THR A 319 7.25 -15.90 18.82
CA THR A 319 6.56 -15.32 19.99
C THR A 319 7.52 -14.66 20.98
N ASP A 320 8.82 -14.60 20.67
CA ASP A 320 9.85 -14.07 21.57
C ASP A 320 9.97 -12.54 21.46
N TRP A 321 8.87 -11.83 21.67
CA TRP A 321 8.81 -10.37 21.56
C TRP A 321 7.71 -9.81 22.49
N SER A 322 7.81 -8.52 22.84
CA SER A 322 6.77 -7.83 23.62
C SER A 322 6.47 -6.46 23.03
N TYR A 323 5.36 -5.85 23.47
CA TYR A 323 4.99 -4.48 23.09
C TYR A 323 5.79 -3.39 23.83
N ASP A 324 6.64 -3.77 24.79
CA ASP A 324 7.33 -2.82 25.66
C ASP A 324 8.22 -1.88 24.84
N GLY A 325 8.08 -0.58 25.07
CA GLY A 325 8.86 0.45 24.39
C GLY A 325 8.42 0.76 22.96
N GLN A 326 7.41 0.09 22.39
CA GLN A 326 7.00 0.31 20.99
C GLN A 326 6.43 1.72 20.75
N GLU A 327 5.64 2.26 21.68
CA GLU A 327 5.15 3.64 21.59
C GLU A 327 6.31 4.65 21.68
N GLU A 328 7.24 4.44 22.62
CA GLU A 328 8.41 5.29 22.83
C GLU A 328 9.37 5.26 21.63
N GLN A 329 9.57 4.07 21.05
CA GLN A 329 10.39 3.89 19.86
C GLN A 329 9.77 4.61 18.65
N ALA A 330 8.46 4.48 18.45
CA ALA A 330 7.74 5.20 17.40
C ALA A 330 7.78 6.73 17.62
N PHE A 331 7.63 7.18 18.87
CA PHE A 331 7.80 8.58 19.25
C PHE A 331 9.20 9.09 18.90
N ALA A 332 10.25 8.37 19.28
CA ALA A 332 11.64 8.77 19.02
C ALA A 332 11.94 8.82 17.51
N LYS A 333 11.48 7.82 16.74
CA LYS A 333 11.61 7.80 15.28
C LYS A 333 10.88 8.98 14.64
N GLY A 334 9.62 9.20 15.05
CA GLY A 334 8.82 10.31 14.57
C GLY A 334 9.48 11.65 14.85
N LEU A 335 9.96 11.88 16.07
CA LEU A 335 10.56 13.15 16.46
C LEU A 335 11.82 13.46 15.64
N LYS A 336 12.70 12.47 15.42
CA LYS A 336 13.90 12.62 14.57
C LYS A 336 13.57 13.00 13.13
N LEU A 337 12.57 12.35 12.53
CA LEU A 337 12.13 12.66 11.17
C LEU A 337 11.58 14.09 11.08
N LEU A 338 10.76 14.48 12.06
CA LEU A 338 10.12 15.80 12.08
C LEU A 338 11.12 16.93 12.35
N GLU A 339 12.08 16.71 13.24
CA GLU A 339 13.20 17.63 13.50
C GLU A 339 14.02 17.89 12.23
N ALA A 340 14.31 16.83 11.46
CA ALA A 340 15.00 16.92 10.18
C ALA A 340 14.16 17.56 9.05
N GLY A 341 12.92 17.97 9.31
CA GLY A 341 12.06 18.59 8.29
C GLY A 341 11.39 17.62 7.33
N CYS A 342 11.31 16.32 7.68
CA CYS A 342 10.65 15.33 6.83
C CYS A 342 9.12 15.46 6.94
N ILE A 343 8.44 15.45 5.78
CA ILE A 343 6.99 15.25 5.72
C ILE A 343 6.75 13.74 5.62
N THR A 344 6.22 13.14 6.69
CA THR A 344 6.15 11.68 6.84
C THR A 344 4.71 11.22 7.00
N SER A 345 4.36 10.13 6.32
CA SER A 345 3.16 9.34 6.59
C SER A 345 3.53 7.91 6.97
N GLU A 346 2.73 7.29 7.82
CA GLU A 346 2.88 5.86 8.11
C GLU A 346 2.21 5.02 7.00
N PHE A 347 2.87 3.92 6.62
CA PHE A 347 2.54 3.09 5.46
C PHE A 347 2.72 1.59 5.72
N GLY A 348 2.52 1.15 6.95
CA GLY A 348 3.01 -0.12 7.48
C GLY A 348 1.97 -1.24 7.59
N THR A 349 0.72 -1.02 7.18
CA THR A 349 -0.40 -1.95 7.39
C THR A 349 -0.11 -3.38 6.94
N ARG A 350 0.34 -3.56 5.69
CA ARG A 350 0.50 -4.89 5.07
C ARG A 350 1.55 -5.80 5.71
N ARG A 351 2.46 -5.25 6.51
CA ARG A 351 3.55 -5.98 7.17
C ARG A 351 3.66 -5.65 8.66
N ARG A 352 2.59 -5.08 9.24
CA ARG A 352 2.51 -4.83 10.68
C ARG A 352 2.69 -6.14 11.44
N ARG A 353 3.30 -6.09 12.63
CA ARG A 353 3.36 -7.28 13.49
C ARG A 353 1.96 -7.76 13.86
N ASP A 354 1.12 -6.84 14.30
CA ASP A 354 -0.32 -6.99 14.48
C ASP A 354 -1.03 -5.63 14.49
N TYR A 355 -2.36 -5.63 14.63
CA TYR A 355 -3.15 -4.40 14.71
C TYR A 355 -2.80 -3.55 15.94
N HIS A 356 -2.53 -4.18 17.09
CA HIS A 356 -2.23 -3.46 18.34
C HIS A 356 -0.93 -2.64 18.22
N THR A 357 0.11 -3.25 17.67
CA THR A 357 1.41 -2.64 17.37
C THR A 357 1.23 -1.41 16.49
N GLN A 358 0.48 -1.52 15.39
CA GLN A 358 0.25 -0.37 14.51
C GLN A 358 -0.45 0.77 15.26
N ALA A 359 -1.40 0.48 16.16
CA ALA A 359 -2.04 1.49 17.00
C ALA A 359 -1.07 2.14 18.01
N LEU A 360 -0.14 1.39 18.62
CA LEU A 360 0.92 1.94 19.49
C LEU A 360 1.86 2.85 18.71
N VAL A 361 2.25 2.44 17.51
CA VAL A 361 3.05 3.25 16.58
C VAL A 361 2.35 4.59 16.31
N PHE A 362 1.05 4.58 16.03
CA PHE A 362 0.28 5.82 15.83
C PHE A 362 0.26 6.72 17.05
N ARG A 363 0.06 6.16 18.24
CA ARG A 363 0.11 6.93 19.49
C ARG A 363 1.46 7.65 19.62
N GLY A 364 2.56 6.93 19.37
CA GLY A 364 3.91 7.48 19.39
C GLY A 364 4.12 8.58 18.35
N LEU A 365 3.71 8.37 17.10
CA LEU A 365 3.84 9.34 16.01
C LEU A 365 3.00 10.60 16.24
N VAL A 366 1.75 10.46 16.71
CA VAL A 366 0.89 11.62 17.03
C VAL A 366 1.48 12.42 18.20
N LYS A 367 2.02 11.74 19.22
CA LYS A 367 2.73 12.38 20.33
C LYS A 367 3.96 13.14 19.83
N ALA A 368 4.75 12.53 18.93
CA ALA A 368 5.92 13.17 18.31
C ALA A 368 5.51 14.39 17.47
N SER A 369 4.40 14.31 16.75
CA SER A 369 3.88 15.44 15.96
C SER A 369 3.47 16.62 16.84
N LYS A 370 2.87 16.38 18.00
CA LYS A 370 2.51 17.44 18.95
C LYS A 370 3.77 18.09 19.56
N GLU A 371 4.74 17.28 19.95
CA GLU A 371 6.03 17.73 20.48
C GLU A 371 6.81 18.56 19.45
N ALA A 372 6.89 18.07 18.21
CA ALA A 372 7.54 18.76 17.11
C ALA A 372 6.90 20.12 16.83
N ALA A 373 5.56 20.21 16.83
CA ALA A 373 4.84 21.47 16.68
C ALA A 373 5.13 22.44 17.83
N ALA A 374 5.17 21.96 19.08
CA ALA A 374 5.51 22.78 20.24
C ALA A 374 6.95 23.33 20.18
N LYS A 375 7.89 22.57 19.58
CA LYS A 375 9.28 22.96 19.36
C LYS A 375 9.52 23.78 18.08
N GLY A 376 8.50 23.97 17.25
CA GLY A 376 8.63 24.67 15.97
C GLY A 376 9.46 23.92 14.93
N PHE A 377 9.49 22.59 14.99
CA PHE A 377 10.21 21.77 14.01
C PHE A 377 9.57 21.86 12.61
N PRO A 378 10.37 21.84 11.53
CA PRO A 378 9.87 22.09 10.17
C PRO A 378 9.12 20.89 9.55
N GLY A 379 9.28 19.69 10.10
CA GLY A 379 8.65 18.47 9.55
C GLY A 379 7.20 18.33 9.95
N LYS A 380 6.49 17.39 9.29
CA LYS A 380 5.06 17.16 9.53
C LYS A 380 4.68 15.69 9.42
N LEU A 381 3.86 15.21 10.35
CA LEU A 381 3.12 13.96 10.17
C LEU A 381 1.94 14.26 9.23
N SER A 382 2.01 13.80 7.98
CA SER A 382 1.01 14.08 6.95
C SER A 382 -0.23 13.19 7.04
N GLY A 383 -0.11 11.99 7.62
CA GLY A 383 -1.22 11.06 7.78
C GLY A 383 -0.80 9.59 7.83
N THR A 384 -1.72 8.71 7.44
CA THR A 384 -1.51 7.25 7.35
C THR A 384 -2.23 6.66 6.16
N SER A 385 -1.72 5.57 5.59
CA SER A 385 -2.52 4.81 4.64
C SER A 385 -3.67 4.04 5.28
N ASN A 386 -3.56 3.63 6.54
CA ASN A 386 -4.60 2.84 7.20
C ASN A 386 -5.83 3.72 7.47
N VAL A 387 -6.90 3.53 6.71
CA VAL A 387 -8.09 4.42 6.75
C VAL A 387 -8.81 4.33 8.09
N HIS A 388 -8.81 3.15 8.72
CA HIS A 388 -9.44 2.93 10.01
C HIS A 388 -8.66 3.63 11.13
N LEU A 389 -7.33 3.55 11.12
CA LEU A 389 -6.49 4.29 12.08
C LEU A 389 -6.53 5.81 11.80
N ALA A 390 -6.63 6.23 10.53
CA ALA A 390 -6.88 7.63 10.18
C ALA A 390 -8.16 8.14 10.85
N MET A 391 -9.26 7.38 10.73
CA MET A 391 -10.54 7.67 11.37
C MET A 391 -10.43 7.72 12.90
N ARG A 392 -9.81 6.71 13.51
CA ARG A 392 -9.71 6.60 14.97
C ARG A 392 -8.87 7.69 15.61
N PHE A 393 -7.79 8.11 14.95
CA PHE A 393 -6.87 9.12 15.48
C PHE A 393 -7.17 10.53 14.97
N GLY A 394 -8.15 10.72 14.08
CA GLY A 394 -8.53 12.02 13.53
C GLY A 394 -7.43 12.65 12.68
N ILE A 395 -6.72 11.84 11.89
CA ILE A 395 -5.65 12.27 10.99
C ILE A 395 -6.02 11.98 9.52
N PRO A 396 -5.42 12.66 8.54
CA PRO A 396 -5.74 12.42 7.13
C PRO A 396 -5.38 10.99 6.67
N PRO A 397 -6.25 10.29 5.93
CA PRO A 397 -5.87 9.11 5.18
C PRO A 397 -5.06 9.53 3.93
N VAL A 398 -3.97 8.82 3.63
CA VAL A 398 -3.08 9.11 2.51
C VAL A 398 -2.92 7.90 1.58
N GLY A 399 -2.83 8.16 0.27
CA GLY A 399 -2.79 7.10 -0.71
C GLY A 399 -2.33 7.62 -2.06
N THR A 400 -1.75 6.73 -2.85
CA THR A 400 -1.30 6.96 -4.23
C THR A 400 -1.71 5.76 -5.06
N VAL A 401 -1.78 5.90 -6.39
CA VAL A 401 -2.03 4.75 -7.26
C VAL A 401 -0.97 3.64 -7.03
N ALA A 402 -1.34 2.37 -7.19
CA ALA A 402 -0.41 1.25 -7.09
C ALA A 402 -0.21 0.54 -8.43
N HIS A 403 0.84 -0.30 -8.50
CA HIS A 403 1.24 -0.99 -9.72
C HIS A 403 0.12 -1.80 -10.36
N GLU A 404 -0.75 -2.44 -9.57
CA GLU A 404 -1.80 -3.29 -10.14
C GLU A 404 -2.73 -2.53 -11.10
N TRP A 405 -2.88 -1.21 -10.93
CA TRP A 405 -3.67 -0.39 -11.84
C TRP A 405 -3.09 -0.40 -13.25
N PHE A 406 -1.78 -0.14 -13.35
CA PHE A 406 -1.04 -0.17 -14.61
C PHE A 406 -0.90 -1.59 -15.16
N MET A 407 -0.57 -2.56 -14.29
CA MET A 407 -0.44 -3.97 -14.66
C MET A 407 -1.76 -4.55 -15.20
N GLY A 408 -2.86 -4.29 -14.51
CA GLY A 408 -4.20 -4.73 -14.88
C GLY A 408 -4.68 -4.07 -16.16
N THR A 409 -4.51 -2.75 -16.29
CA THR A 409 -4.85 -2.02 -17.53
C THR A 409 -4.10 -2.58 -18.73
N ALA A 410 -2.79 -2.81 -18.60
CA ALA A 410 -1.98 -3.40 -19.66
C ALA A 410 -2.48 -4.80 -20.06
N ALA A 411 -2.78 -5.67 -19.09
CA ALA A 411 -3.30 -7.00 -19.34
C ALA A 411 -4.71 -6.98 -19.98
N ILE A 412 -5.57 -6.02 -19.60
CA ILE A 412 -6.91 -5.83 -20.17
C ILE A 412 -6.83 -5.42 -21.65
N ILE A 413 -6.00 -4.45 -21.99
CA ILE A 413 -5.93 -3.94 -23.36
C ILE A 413 -5.01 -4.78 -24.26
N GLY A 414 -4.01 -5.45 -23.69
CA GLY A 414 -3.06 -6.29 -24.43
C GLY A 414 -2.06 -5.50 -25.29
N ASP A 415 -1.86 -4.23 -25.00
CA ASP A 415 -0.97 -3.29 -25.70
C ASP A 415 -0.11 -2.53 -24.68
N TYR A 416 1.13 -2.97 -24.50
CA TYR A 416 2.01 -2.42 -23.47
C TYR A 416 2.58 -1.04 -23.85
N LYS A 417 2.61 -0.68 -25.14
CA LYS A 417 3.09 0.63 -25.60
C LYS A 417 2.13 1.75 -25.23
N ASN A 418 0.83 1.46 -25.23
CA ASN A 418 -0.21 2.43 -24.86
C ASN A 418 -0.71 2.25 -23.42
N ALA A 419 -0.36 1.16 -22.74
CA ALA A 419 -0.88 0.82 -21.41
C ALA A 419 -0.67 1.90 -20.35
N THR A 420 0.49 2.58 -20.35
CA THR A 420 0.75 3.61 -19.35
C THR A 420 -0.17 4.82 -19.54
N GLU A 421 -0.34 5.30 -20.77
CA GLU A 421 -1.26 6.41 -21.04
C GLU A 421 -2.71 6.00 -20.80
N GLU A 422 -3.08 4.76 -21.15
CA GLU A 422 -4.42 4.24 -20.90
C GLU A 422 -4.75 4.16 -19.39
N ALA A 423 -3.76 3.79 -18.57
CA ALA A 423 -3.89 3.81 -17.11
C ALA A 423 -3.99 5.25 -16.58
N LEU A 424 -3.16 6.17 -17.08
CA LEU A 424 -3.18 7.57 -16.66
C LEU A 424 -4.51 8.26 -17.00
N ARG A 425 -5.00 8.10 -18.24
CA ARG A 425 -6.25 8.71 -18.68
C ARG A 425 -7.46 8.23 -17.89
N HIS A 426 -7.54 6.95 -17.58
CA HIS A 426 -8.63 6.42 -16.76
C HIS A 426 -8.55 6.94 -15.32
N TRP A 427 -7.34 7.04 -14.76
CA TRP A 427 -7.15 7.56 -13.39
C TRP A 427 -7.62 9.00 -13.26
N VAL A 428 -7.16 9.89 -14.16
CA VAL A 428 -7.57 11.31 -14.14
C VAL A 428 -9.04 11.47 -14.52
N SER A 429 -9.58 10.61 -15.38
CA SER A 429 -11.02 10.59 -15.69
C SER A 429 -11.87 10.15 -14.49
N CYS A 430 -11.29 9.43 -13.52
CA CYS A 430 -11.97 9.07 -12.28
C CYS A 430 -11.91 10.20 -11.25
N PHE A 431 -10.74 10.81 -11.06
CA PHE A 431 -10.46 11.66 -9.88
C PHE A 431 -10.17 13.13 -10.19
N GLY A 432 -10.06 13.50 -11.47
CA GLY A 432 -9.64 14.83 -11.89
C GLY A 432 -8.21 15.12 -11.46
N SER A 433 -8.00 16.25 -10.79
CA SER A 433 -6.72 16.65 -10.19
C SER A 433 -6.50 16.08 -8.78
N ASN A 434 -7.46 15.34 -8.22
CA ASN A 434 -7.26 14.65 -6.95
C ASN A 434 -6.42 13.38 -7.15
N LEU A 435 -5.73 12.93 -6.10
CA LEU A 435 -4.91 11.70 -6.12
C LEU A 435 -3.87 11.67 -7.25
N ALA A 436 -3.33 12.84 -7.60
CA ALA A 436 -2.48 13.04 -8.77
C ALA A 436 -0.97 12.91 -8.43
N ILE A 437 -0.59 11.84 -7.74
CA ILE A 437 0.79 11.38 -7.61
C ILE A 437 0.97 10.15 -8.49
N ALA A 438 1.85 10.22 -9.48
CA ALA A 438 2.02 9.14 -10.45
C ALA A 438 3.06 8.10 -10.00
N LEU A 439 2.84 6.84 -10.35
CA LEU A 439 3.76 5.74 -10.09
C LEU A 439 4.46 5.34 -11.39
N THR A 440 5.77 5.54 -11.46
CA THR A 440 6.50 5.64 -12.72
C THR A 440 7.16 4.34 -13.16
N ASP A 441 7.49 3.45 -12.23
CA ASP A 441 8.39 2.33 -12.52
C ASP A 441 7.67 1.06 -13.02
N THR A 442 6.35 1.01 -13.20
CA THR A 442 5.67 -0.27 -13.54
C THR A 442 6.27 -0.98 -14.76
N PHE A 443 6.50 -0.24 -15.85
CA PHE A 443 7.13 -0.73 -17.08
C PHE A 443 8.48 -0.03 -17.35
N GLY A 444 9.06 0.59 -16.32
CA GLY A 444 10.24 1.44 -16.42
C GLY A 444 9.90 2.93 -16.48
N THR A 445 10.62 3.74 -15.71
CA THR A 445 10.36 5.18 -15.62
C THR A 445 10.52 5.89 -16.96
N ARG A 446 11.47 5.50 -17.81
CA ARG A 446 11.65 6.13 -19.13
C ARG A 446 10.45 5.97 -20.05
N GLU A 447 9.88 4.77 -20.10
CA GLU A 447 8.65 4.51 -20.86
C GLU A 447 7.49 5.32 -20.28
N PHE A 448 7.39 5.37 -18.95
CA PHE A 448 6.36 6.16 -18.29
C PHE A 448 6.43 7.64 -18.66
N LEU A 449 7.63 8.23 -18.68
CA LEU A 449 7.83 9.64 -18.97
C LEU A 449 7.40 10.02 -20.40
N HIS A 450 7.45 9.09 -21.36
CA HIS A 450 6.90 9.32 -22.70
C HIS A 450 5.39 9.51 -22.66
N ALA A 451 4.66 8.65 -21.95
CA ALA A 451 3.21 8.81 -21.75
C ALA A 451 2.87 10.06 -20.92
N PHE A 452 3.69 10.37 -19.93
CA PHE A 452 3.46 11.47 -19.00
C PHE A 452 3.54 12.86 -19.65
N GLY A 453 4.29 13.00 -20.74
CA GLY A 453 4.38 14.24 -21.52
C GLY A 453 3.21 14.46 -22.48
N GLN A 454 2.35 13.46 -22.67
CA GLN A 454 1.24 13.56 -23.62
C GLN A 454 0.10 14.43 -23.09
N PRO A 455 -0.65 15.13 -23.97
CA PRO A 455 -1.89 15.81 -23.61
C PRO A 455 -2.91 14.83 -23.05
N ILE A 456 -3.67 15.24 -22.03
CA ILE A 456 -4.68 14.40 -21.40
C ILE A 456 -5.81 14.10 -22.39
N ARG A 457 -6.20 12.82 -22.46
CA ARG A 457 -7.33 12.34 -23.27
C ARG A 457 -8.40 11.71 -22.36
N PRO A 458 -9.35 12.49 -21.82
CA PRO A 458 -10.36 11.98 -20.91
C PRO A 458 -11.17 10.82 -21.52
N VAL A 459 -11.68 9.95 -20.67
CA VAL A 459 -12.52 8.81 -21.04
C VAL A 459 -13.98 9.20 -20.86
N GLU A 460 -14.86 8.69 -21.74
CA GLU A 460 -16.30 8.89 -21.64
C GLU A 460 -16.85 8.44 -20.28
N GLY A 461 -17.81 9.20 -19.74
CA GLY A 461 -18.36 8.97 -18.40
C GLY A 461 -17.43 9.38 -17.24
N GLY A 462 -16.25 9.93 -17.54
CA GLY A 462 -15.32 10.50 -16.58
C GLY A 462 -15.57 11.99 -16.27
N VAL A 463 -14.61 12.60 -15.57
CA VAL A 463 -14.54 14.05 -15.36
C VAL A 463 -14.51 14.78 -16.72
N SER A 464 -15.26 15.88 -16.83
CA SER A 464 -15.35 16.68 -18.06
C SER A 464 -13.99 17.14 -18.57
N ALA A 465 -13.82 17.18 -19.89
CA ALA A 465 -12.59 17.64 -20.53
C ALA A 465 -12.18 19.06 -20.14
N ASP A 466 -13.16 19.93 -19.85
CA ASP A 466 -12.92 21.32 -19.44
C ASP A 466 -12.08 21.42 -18.15
N ALA A 467 -12.12 20.40 -17.29
CA ALA A 467 -11.31 20.35 -16.06
C ALA A 467 -9.80 20.24 -16.36
N PHE A 468 -9.42 19.82 -17.56
CA PHE A 468 -8.04 19.59 -17.98
C PHE A 468 -7.54 20.59 -19.01
N GLN A 469 -8.38 21.54 -19.43
CA GLN A 469 -7.99 22.58 -20.37
C GLN A 469 -7.13 23.65 -19.68
N ARG A 470 -6.21 24.23 -20.44
CA ARG A 470 -5.51 25.47 -20.12
C ARG A 470 -6.44 26.66 -20.42
N PRO A 471 -6.14 27.87 -19.91
CA PRO A 471 -6.92 29.07 -20.21
C PRO A 471 -7.05 29.40 -21.71
N ASP A 472 -6.12 28.93 -22.54
CA ASP A 472 -6.13 29.11 -24.00
C ASP A 472 -6.94 28.04 -24.75
N GLY A 473 -7.60 27.12 -24.04
CA GLY A 473 -8.40 26.02 -24.60
C GLY A 473 -7.61 24.77 -24.98
N SER A 474 -6.28 24.78 -24.88
CA SER A 474 -5.46 23.59 -25.15
C SER A 474 -5.47 22.61 -23.96
N MET A 475 -5.25 21.32 -24.21
CA MET A 475 -5.23 20.31 -23.14
C MET A 475 -3.92 20.30 -22.37
N LYS A 476 -3.98 20.32 -21.03
CA LYS A 476 -2.82 20.05 -20.17
C LYS A 476 -2.26 18.64 -20.45
N THR A 477 -0.96 18.49 -20.27
CA THR A 477 -0.28 17.21 -20.21
C THR A 477 -0.49 16.53 -18.86
N TYR A 478 -0.24 15.23 -18.78
CA TYR A 478 -0.24 14.54 -17.48
C TYR A 478 0.82 15.12 -16.53
N ALA A 479 2.00 15.49 -17.05
CA ALA A 479 3.08 16.10 -16.27
C ALA A 479 2.68 17.46 -15.64
N GLU A 480 1.88 18.26 -16.34
CA GLU A 480 1.33 19.51 -15.77
C GLU A 480 0.26 19.21 -14.71
N LEU A 481 -0.67 18.29 -14.98
CA LEU A 481 -1.79 18.00 -14.07
C LEU A 481 -1.33 17.33 -12.77
N PHE A 482 -0.45 16.34 -12.85
CA PHE A 482 -0.01 15.58 -11.68
C PHE A 482 0.86 16.46 -10.77
N THR A 483 0.58 16.42 -9.47
CA THR A 483 1.30 17.21 -8.47
C THR A 483 2.68 16.66 -8.16
N GLY A 484 2.95 15.41 -8.55
CA GLY A 484 4.23 14.76 -8.31
C GLY A 484 4.26 13.31 -8.75
N VAL A 485 5.32 12.63 -8.32
CA VAL A 485 5.59 11.22 -8.62
C VAL A 485 5.94 10.44 -7.35
N ARG A 486 5.76 9.12 -7.37
CA ARG A 486 6.19 8.20 -6.32
C ARG A 486 7.35 7.36 -6.82
N GLN A 487 8.43 7.35 -6.05
CA GLN A 487 9.60 6.51 -6.27
C GLN A 487 9.46 5.22 -5.46
N ASP A 488 9.49 4.07 -6.14
CA ASP A 488 9.24 2.74 -5.55
C ASP A 488 10.28 1.68 -5.99
N SER A 489 11.21 2.04 -6.87
CA SER A 489 12.39 1.24 -7.24
C SER A 489 13.51 2.07 -7.88
N GLY A 490 14.69 1.46 -8.02
CA GLY A 490 15.89 2.13 -8.53
C GLY A 490 16.60 3.00 -7.48
N ASP A 491 17.69 3.63 -7.89
CA ASP A 491 18.44 4.58 -7.07
C ASP A 491 17.65 5.90 -6.91
N PRO A 492 17.25 6.30 -5.68
CA PRO A 492 16.48 7.50 -5.46
C PRO A 492 17.17 8.80 -5.87
N ALA A 493 18.51 8.89 -5.79
CA ALA A 493 19.24 10.09 -6.18
C ALA A 493 19.25 10.27 -7.70
N GLU A 494 19.52 9.19 -8.43
CA GLU A 494 19.43 9.18 -9.90
C GLU A 494 17.99 9.43 -10.38
N TYR A 495 17.00 8.88 -9.65
CA TYR A 495 15.59 9.13 -9.92
C TYR A 495 15.24 10.62 -9.79
N VAL A 496 15.66 11.28 -8.70
CA VAL A 496 15.42 12.72 -8.47
C VAL A 496 16.03 13.55 -9.61
N LYS A 497 17.28 13.28 -9.98
CA LYS A 497 17.96 13.98 -11.07
C LYS A 497 17.23 13.80 -12.41
N MET A 498 16.87 12.58 -12.75
CA MET A 498 16.11 12.25 -13.97
C MET A 498 14.77 12.99 -14.00
N MET A 499 14.06 13.08 -12.87
CA MET A 499 12.81 13.81 -12.80
C MET A 499 12.99 15.32 -12.98
N ARG A 500 14.08 15.91 -12.46
CA ARG A 500 14.39 17.34 -12.69
C ARG A 500 14.60 17.62 -14.17
N GLU A 501 15.50 16.86 -14.79
CA GLU A 501 15.79 16.96 -16.23
C GLU A 501 14.52 16.81 -17.08
N TYR A 502 13.66 15.86 -16.72
CA TYR A 502 12.38 15.65 -17.39
C TYR A 502 11.46 16.87 -17.25
N TYR A 503 11.19 17.34 -16.03
CA TYR A 503 10.28 18.48 -15.83
C TYR A 503 10.80 19.76 -16.49
N ASP A 504 12.12 19.98 -16.50
CA ASP A 504 12.74 21.08 -17.26
C ASP A 504 12.49 20.95 -18.76
N SER A 505 12.66 19.74 -19.33
CA SER A 505 12.40 19.48 -20.75
C SER A 505 10.94 19.68 -21.15
N GLN A 506 10.00 19.46 -20.21
CA GLN A 506 8.57 19.68 -20.40
C GLN A 506 8.13 21.14 -20.11
N GLY A 507 9.05 22.01 -19.68
CA GLY A 507 8.74 23.38 -19.31
C GLY A 507 7.90 23.52 -18.03
N VAL A 508 7.85 22.48 -17.18
CA VAL A 508 7.07 22.45 -15.94
C VAL A 508 7.84 23.17 -14.83
N LYS A 509 7.33 24.34 -14.44
CA LYS A 509 7.97 25.24 -13.46
C LYS A 509 7.44 25.08 -12.03
N ASP A 510 6.26 24.49 -11.87
CA ASP A 510 5.66 24.30 -10.54
C ASP A 510 6.52 23.38 -9.68
N LYS A 511 6.60 23.67 -8.38
CA LYS A 511 7.26 22.78 -7.42
C LYS A 511 6.48 21.46 -7.36
N LYS A 512 7.12 20.36 -7.76
CA LYS A 512 6.53 19.02 -7.74
C LYS A 512 6.91 18.24 -6.48
N VAL A 513 6.07 17.28 -6.13
CA VAL A 513 6.28 16.36 -5.00
C VAL A 513 6.99 15.10 -5.47
N ILE A 514 7.92 14.58 -4.67
CA ILE A 514 8.40 13.20 -4.80
C ILE A 514 8.02 12.45 -3.52
N VAL A 515 7.22 11.39 -3.67
CA VAL A 515 6.88 10.47 -2.59
C VAL A 515 7.86 9.32 -2.62
N PHE A 516 8.69 9.18 -1.60
CA PHE A 516 9.54 8.01 -1.41
C PHE A 516 8.79 6.98 -0.57
N SER A 517 8.73 5.72 -1.03
CA SER A 517 8.02 4.65 -0.32
C SER A 517 8.78 3.32 -0.26
N ASP A 518 9.94 3.21 -0.90
CA ASP A 518 10.70 1.95 -0.91
C ASP A 518 11.56 1.81 0.35
N SER A 519 11.10 0.96 1.28
CA SER A 519 11.93 0.40 2.36
C SER A 519 12.69 1.44 3.21
N LEU A 520 12.01 2.53 3.55
CA LEU A 520 12.62 3.66 4.25
C LEU A 520 12.94 3.39 5.72
N ASN A 521 14.05 3.97 6.17
CA ASN A 521 14.42 4.19 7.57
C ASN A 521 14.75 5.68 7.76
N ILE A 522 15.24 6.08 8.93
CA ILE A 522 15.53 7.50 9.22
C ILE A 522 16.64 8.01 8.28
N GLU A 523 17.72 7.24 8.17
CA GLU A 523 18.92 7.61 7.42
C GLU A 523 18.57 7.90 5.95
N ARG A 524 17.82 6.98 5.31
CA ARG A 524 17.34 7.14 3.93
C ARG A 524 16.41 8.35 3.77
N CYS A 525 15.49 8.58 4.71
CA CYS A 525 14.62 9.76 4.64
C CYS A 525 15.43 11.07 4.67
N LEU A 526 16.45 11.15 5.53
CA LEU A 526 17.31 12.33 5.63
C LEU A 526 18.16 12.53 4.37
N GLU A 527 18.74 11.46 3.84
CA GLU A 527 19.51 11.48 2.59
C GLU A 527 18.64 11.94 1.41
N TYR A 528 17.50 11.31 1.19
CA TYR A 528 16.64 11.62 0.05
C TYR A 528 15.98 13.00 0.18
N LYS A 529 15.80 13.49 1.41
CA LYS A 529 15.40 14.87 1.65
C LYS A 529 16.46 15.85 1.14
N GLN A 530 17.73 15.64 1.50
CA GLN A 530 18.83 16.51 1.05
C GLN A 530 18.92 16.55 -0.47
N VAL A 531 18.90 15.38 -1.13
CA VAL A 531 18.93 15.29 -2.60
C VAL A 531 17.71 15.97 -3.23
N SER A 532 16.51 15.77 -2.67
CA SER A 532 15.30 16.40 -3.21
C SER A 532 15.32 17.93 -3.07
N ASP A 533 15.82 18.45 -1.94
CA ASP A 533 15.94 19.88 -1.70
C ASP A 533 16.94 20.53 -2.68
N GLU A 534 18.06 19.86 -2.98
CA GLU A 534 19.06 20.30 -3.98
C GLU A 534 18.45 20.48 -5.38
N TYR A 535 17.56 19.57 -5.78
CA TYR A 535 16.89 19.60 -7.08
C TYR A 535 15.54 20.35 -7.06
N GLY A 536 15.20 21.00 -5.95
CA GLY A 536 14.02 21.86 -5.82
C GLY A 536 12.67 21.12 -5.72
N PHE A 537 12.67 19.84 -5.36
CA PHE A 537 11.44 19.07 -5.13
C PHE A 537 10.91 19.21 -3.71
N GLN A 538 9.65 18.83 -3.50
CA GLN A 538 9.10 18.63 -2.16
C GLN A 538 9.12 17.12 -1.83
N PRO A 539 10.06 16.63 -1.01
CA PRO A 539 10.07 15.24 -0.60
C PRO A 539 8.95 14.96 0.41
N THR A 540 8.36 13.78 0.30
CA THR A 540 7.46 13.18 1.30
C THR A 540 7.78 11.69 1.45
N PHE A 541 7.56 11.13 2.64
CA PHE A 541 8.06 9.80 3.01
C PHE A 541 6.94 8.90 3.52
N GLY A 542 6.64 7.83 2.80
CA GLY A 542 5.75 6.76 3.24
C GLY A 542 6.53 5.66 3.95
N VAL A 543 6.62 5.72 5.28
CA VAL A 543 7.45 4.78 6.05
C VAL A 543 6.59 3.62 6.55
N GLY A 544 6.91 2.40 6.11
CA GLY A 544 6.11 1.20 6.37
C GLY A 544 6.66 0.31 7.49
N THR A 545 7.18 -0.86 7.10
CA THR A 545 7.62 -1.93 8.01
C THR A 545 8.62 -1.47 9.09
N TYR A 546 9.48 -0.49 8.80
CA TYR A 546 10.39 0.10 9.80
C TYR A 546 9.67 0.72 11.01
N LEU A 547 8.42 1.15 10.84
CA LEU A 547 7.59 1.63 11.94
C LEU A 547 6.79 0.50 12.59
N THR A 548 6.15 -0.36 11.80
CA THR A 548 5.11 -1.29 12.30
C THR A 548 5.59 -2.70 12.61
N ASN A 549 6.86 -3.01 12.36
CA ASN A 549 7.44 -4.33 12.61
C ASN A 549 8.96 -4.21 12.84
N ASP A 550 9.35 -3.43 13.84
CA ASP A 550 10.76 -3.25 14.24
C ASP A 550 10.95 -3.69 15.69
N PHE A 551 11.13 -5.01 15.86
CA PHE A 551 11.22 -5.68 17.16
C PHE A 551 12.58 -6.35 17.32
N VAL A 552 12.91 -6.63 18.59
CA VAL A 552 14.02 -7.48 18.98
C VAL A 552 13.49 -8.71 19.71
N HIS A 553 14.22 -9.81 19.60
CA HIS A 553 14.00 -11.01 20.39
C HIS A 553 14.31 -10.74 21.86
N LEU A 554 13.41 -11.10 22.78
CA LEU A 554 13.62 -10.85 24.21
C LEU A 554 14.77 -11.69 24.77
N SER A 555 14.94 -12.91 24.26
CA SER A 555 15.95 -13.85 24.75
C SER A 555 17.38 -13.49 24.32
N THR A 556 17.56 -12.97 23.11
CA THR A 556 18.88 -12.71 22.50
C THR A 556 19.22 -11.23 22.36
N GLY A 557 18.21 -10.35 22.34
CA GLY A 557 18.37 -8.93 21.99
C GLY A 557 18.66 -8.67 20.50
N THR A 558 18.64 -9.70 19.65
CA THR A 558 18.83 -9.57 18.19
C THR A 558 17.55 -9.15 17.49
N LYS A 559 17.64 -8.68 16.24
CA LYS A 559 16.45 -8.24 15.48
C LYS A 559 15.53 -9.43 15.16
N SER A 560 14.25 -9.30 15.50
CA SER A 560 13.19 -10.22 15.06
C SER A 560 12.75 -9.78 13.66
N VAL A 561 13.15 -10.51 12.63
CA VAL A 561 13.01 -10.08 11.23
C VAL A 561 11.56 -10.23 10.74
N PRO A 562 10.94 -9.19 10.16
CA PRO A 562 9.61 -9.25 9.54
C PRO A 562 9.50 -10.28 8.41
N LEU A 563 8.30 -10.84 8.19
CA LEU A 563 8.07 -11.62 6.96
C LEU A 563 8.13 -10.73 5.72
N ASN A 564 8.76 -11.26 4.67
CA ASN A 564 8.75 -10.64 3.36
C ASN A 564 7.70 -11.30 2.46
N ILE A 565 6.45 -10.93 2.66
CA ILE A 565 5.31 -11.48 1.93
C ILE A 565 4.70 -10.44 0.99
N VAL A 566 4.17 -10.90 -0.15
CA VAL A 566 3.47 -10.06 -1.14
C VAL A 566 2.27 -10.81 -1.71
N ILE A 567 1.23 -10.07 -2.08
CA ILE A 567 0.15 -10.54 -2.96
C ILE A 567 0.18 -9.62 -4.18
N LYS A 568 0.25 -10.21 -5.38
CA LYS A 568 0.38 -9.45 -6.64
C LYS A 568 -0.68 -9.90 -7.63
N LEU A 569 -1.19 -8.96 -8.42
CA LEU A 569 -2.05 -9.25 -9.56
C LEU A 569 -1.27 -10.16 -10.53
N SER A 570 -1.81 -11.34 -10.81
CA SER A 570 -1.20 -12.34 -11.69
C SER A 570 -1.80 -12.36 -13.09
N SER A 571 -3.10 -12.04 -13.23
CA SER A 571 -3.76 -11.91 -14.54
C SER A 571 -4.94 -10.96 -14.50
N ALA A 572 -5.26 -10.35 -15.64
CA ALA A 572 -6.53 -9.64 -15.86
C ALA A 572 -7.07 -9.94 -17.26
N ALA A 573 -8.40 -10.10 -17.38
CA ALA A 573 -9.06 -10.44 -18.64
C ALA A 573 -8.45 -11.68 -19.35
N GLY A 574 -8.00 -12.66 -18.56
CA GLY A 574 -7.35 -13.88 -19.07
C GLY A 574 -5.90 -13.72 -19.56
N ARG A 575 -5.29 -12.53 -19.46
CA ARG A 575 -3.90 -12.29 -19.84
C ARG A 575 -2.99 -12.12 -18.62
N PRO A 576 -1.73 -12.57 -18.67
CA PRO A 576 -0.77 -12.37 -17.58
C PRO A 576 -0.54 -10.87 -17.28
N ALA A 577 -0.56 -10.53 -16.00
CA ALA A 577 -0.17 -9.22 -15.51
C ALA A 577 1.31 -9.26 -15.10
N ILE A 578 2.09 -8.28 -15.55
CA ILE A 578 3.55 -8.23 -15.30
C ILE A 578 3.98 -6.86 -14.77
N LYS A 579 5.10 -6.82 -14.05
CA LYS A 579 5.83 -5.59 -13.68
C LYS A 579 7.29 -5.76 -14.12
N ILE A 580 7.87 -4.72 -14.73
CA ILE A 580 9.30 -4.67 -15.08
C ILE A 580 10.09 -3.97 -13.97
N SER A 581 9.61 -2.84 -13.42
CA SER A 581 10.36 -1.97 -12.48
C SER A 581 11.55 -1.22 -13.11
N ASP A 582 12.27 -0.41 -12.33
CA ASP A 582 13.56 0.20 -12.72
C ASP A 582 14.78 -0.67 -12.34
N ASN A 583 14.56 -1.91 -11.89
CA ASN A 583 15.62 -2.83 -11.48
C ASN A 583 15.33 -4.27 -11.92
N ILE A 584 16.32 -4.93 -12.50
CA ILE A 584 16.20 -6.33 -12.95
C ILE A 584 15.74 -7.31 -11.85
N GLY A 585 16.14 -7.10 -10.60
CA GLY A 585 15.78 -7.96 -9.46
C GLY A 585 14.31 -7.85 -9.04
N LYS A 586 13.55 -6.91 -9.61
CA LYS A 586 12.17 -6.58 -9.21
C LYS A 586 11.13 -6.91 -10.29
N ASN A 587 11.51 -7.54 -11.39
CA ASN A 587 10.58 -8.05 -12.40
C ASN A 587 9.64 -9.10 -11.78
N THR A 588 8.34 -9.01 -12.08
CA THR A 588 7.35 -10.01 -11.64
C THR A 588 6.31 -10.33 -12.70
N GLY A 589 5.79 -11.56 -12.64
CA GLY A 589 4.81 -12.08 -13.59
C GLY A 589 5.43 -13.15 -14.50
N ASP A 590 4.72 -13.51 -15.57
CA ASP A 590 5.19 -14.50 -16.53
C ASP A 590 6.50 -14.07 -17.21
N LYS A 591 7.52 -14.94 -17.19
CA LYS A 591 8.87 -14.62 -17.68
C LYS A 591 8.90 -14.36 -19.17
N GLU A 592 8.15 -15.12 -19.96
CA GLU A 592 8.14 -14.97 -21.42
C GLU A 592 7.45 -13.66 -21.81
N VAL A 593 6.37 -13.31 -21.12
CA VAL A 593 5.67 -12.03 -21.29
C VAL A 593 6.58 -10.86 -20.88
N VAL A 594 7.28 -10.94 -19.75
CA VAL A 594 8.25 -9.91 -19.32
C VAL A 594 9.29 -9.67 -20.40
N GLU A 595 9.93 -10.73 -20.93
CA GLU A 595 10.97 -10.59 -21.95
C GLU A 595 10.42 -10.09 -23.28
N LYS A 596 9.20 -10.50 -23.65
CA LYS A 596 8.51 -9.95 -24.83
C LYS A 596 8.29 -8.45 -24.67
N VAL A 597 7.76 -8.01 -23.53
CA VAL A 597 7.43 -6.59 -23.29
C VAL A 597 8.68 -5.73 -23.19
N LYS A 598 9.75 -6.21 -22.55
CA LYS A 598 11.06 -5.51 -22.57
C LYS A 598 11.54 -5.23 -24.00
N ARG A 599 11.48 -6.23 -24.88
CA ARG A 599 11.84 -6.06 -26.30
C ARG A 599 10.91 -5.07 -27.02
N GLU A 600 9.62 -5.15 -26.75
CA GLU A 600 8.61 -4.28 -27.37
C GLU A 600 8.77 -2.81 -26.99
N LEU A 601 9.11 -2.53 -25.73
CA LEU A 601 9.32 -1.19 -25.20
C LEU A 601 10.76 -0.66 -25.40
N GLY A 602 11.67 -1.49 -25.92
CA GLY A 602 13.09 -1.13 -26.01
C GLY A 602 13.74 -0.87 -24.65
N TYR A 603 13.31 -1.61 -23.62
CA TYR A 603 13.78 -1.44 -22.25
C TYR A 603 15.28 -1.77 -22.14
N VAL A 604 16.04 -0.89 -21.50
CA VAL A 604 17.48 -1.08 -21.23
C VAL A 604 17.67 -1.45 -19.76
N GLU A 605 18.27 -2.60 -19.51
CA GLU A 605 18.49 -3.10 -18.15
C GLU A 605 19.50 -2.25 -17.38
N ARG A 606 19.22 -2.06 -16.09
CA ARG A 606 20.10 -1.40 -15.13
C ARG A 606 20.16 -2.23 -13.86
N GLU A 607 21.36 -2.44 -13.34
CA GLU A 607 21.59 -3.08 -12.04
C GLU A 607 21.71 -2.01 -10.95
N TRP A 608 21.14 -2.30 -9.78
CA TRP A 608 21.31 -1.49 -8.58
C TRP A 608 21.57 -2.40 -7.39
N LYS A 609 22.64 -2.10 -6.63
CA LYS A 609 23.25 -2.95 -5.61
C LYS A 609 22.30 -3.33 -4.45
N GLU A 610 21.31 -2.50 -4.16
CA GLU A 610 20.29 -2.75 -3.12
C GLU A 610 18.96 -3.31 -3.69
N GLY A 611 18.99 -3.82 -4.93
CA GLY A 611 17.84 -4.37 -5.63
C GLY A 611 17.35 -5.74 -5.16
N ASP A 612 18.22 -6.52 -4.49
CA ASP A 612 17.89 -7.86 -4.00
C ASP A 612 16.86 -7.77 -2.86
N GLU A 613 15.64 -8.24 -3.13
CA GLU A 613 14.55 -8.17 -2.18
C GLU A 613 14.59 -9.28 -1.12
N THR A 614 15.40 -10.33 -1.29
CA THR A 614 15.36 -11.53 -0.43
C THR A 614 15.84 -11.26 1.00
N ALA A 615 16.78 -10.32 1.17
CA ALA A 615 17.33 -9.91 2.48
C ALA A 615 16.92 -8.49 2.90
N ARG A 616 15.83 -7.95 2.34
CA ARG A 616 15.40 -6.54 2.52
C ARG A 616 15.28 -6.07 3.97
N TRP A 617 14.92 -6.97 4.89
CA TRP A 617 14.73 -6.65 6.31
C TRP A 617 15.81 -7.22 7.23
N GLY A 618 16.91 -7.71 6.64
CA GLY A 618 17.99 -8.41 7.32
C GLY A 618 17.95 -9.92 7.13
N LYS A 619 18.98 -10.58 7.65
CA LYS A 619 19.01 -12.03 7.91
C LYS A 619 19.10 -12.18 9.43
N GLU A 620 18.43 -13.19 9.97
CA GLU A 620 18.71 -13.59 11.35
C GLU A 620 20.14 -14.14 11.38
N ASP A 621 20.94 -13.70 12.35
CA ASP A 621 22.26 -14.28 12.58
C ASP A 621 22.05 -15.77 12.88
N ALA A 622 22.84 -16.63 12.23
CA ALA A 622 22.77 -18.06 12.50
C ALA A 622 23.14 -18.30 13.97
N ALA A 623 22.17 -18.76 14.75
CA ALA A 623 22.33 -19.11 16.16
C ALA A 623 23.36 -20.24 16.37
#